data_AF-A0A167L8Y4-F1
#
_entry.id   AF-A0A167L8Y4-F1
#
_cell.length_a   1.000
_cell.length_b   1.000
_cell.length_c   1.000
_cell.angle_alpha   90.00
_cell.angle_beta   90.00
_cell.angle_gamma   90.00
#
_symmetry.space_group_name_H-M   'P 1'
#
loop_
_entity.id
_entity.type
_entity.pdbx_description
1 polymer ?
#
loop_
_entity_poly.entity_id
_entity_poly.type
_entity_poly.pdbx_seq_one_letter_code
_entity_poly.pdbx_strand_id
1 'polypeptide(L)'
;MASSARYTSLLSGLPRRIPPWSQIQTSHRLMGGTIIGLMLLVLFMGHERYAFSHKEYPSETVDLSHPSTSACPPAAGSLADRIALSEQRYQVVLGERAEFIESLGGPSRIAASGGNYWVLWDFFPPSFDCQHYVSRVGRWGDGGKFLCGLDIVAQKENPVIYSFGVSDDSSFEAALLESAPRAQVYGYDYSVNSWGPQIENNPKLKSRAHFHKWAVGGKDAHGADYDPNFQVYTLDTLMKLNDHTWIDILKIDVEGAEFDVLRGFCNYYMERGLPLPFGQLQVEIHAWDASMSFATFLEWFELLESAGLRPFHSEPNLVYVNLLHAKATLSEYAFLNIGGGHELVKGA
;
A
#
# COMPACT_ATOMS: atom_id res chain seq x y z
N MET A 1 32.61 -28.21 -15.07
CA MET A 1 31.43 -29.09 -15.03
C MET A 1 30.21 -28.22 -15.15
N ALA A 2 29.58 -28.20 -16.33
CA ALA A 2 28.33 -27.51 -16.58
C ALA A 2 27.45 -28.48 -17.38
N SER A 3 26.32 -28.87 -16.81
CA SER A 3 25.31 -29.72 -17.44
C SER A 3 24.36 -28.81 -18.22
N SER A 4 24.24 -29.01 -19.54
CA SER A 4 23.18 -28.41 -20.35
C SER A 4 22.24 -29.52 -20.81
N ALA A 5 20.99 -29.44 -20.34
CA ALA A 5 19.90 -30.28 -20.81
C ALA A 5 19.39 -29.69 -22.14
N ARG A 6 19.47 -30.48 -23.22
CA ARG A 6 18.86 -30.15 -24.51
C ARG A 6 17.37 -30.47 -24.45
N TYR A 7 16.54 -29.45 -24.70
CA TYR A 7 15.11 -29.63 -24.99
C TYR A 7 14.95 -30.38 -26.32
N THR A 8 14.36 -31.58 -26.27
CA THR A 8 13.87 -32.31 -27.45
C THR A 8 12.50 -31.78 -27.84
N SER A 9 12.36 -31.40 -29.11
CA SER A 9 11.12 -30.96 -29.76
C SER A 9 10.01 -32.02 -29.66
N LEU A 10 8.82 -31.59 -29.22
CA LEU A 10 7.57 -32.36 -29.06
C LEU A 10 6.88 -32.70 -30.41
N LEU A 11 7.57 -32.65 -31.55
CA LEU A 11 6.97 -32.84 -32.88
C LEU A 11 7.18 -34.23 -33.50
N SER A 12 7.58 -35.24 -32.73
CA SER A 12 7.77 -36.61 -33.25
C SER A 12 6.51 -37.49 -33.24
N GLY A 13 5.34 -36.97 -32.85
CA GLY A 13 4.12 -37.76 -32.67
C GLY A 13 2.96 -37.55 -33.66
N LEU A 14 3.09 -36.67 -34.67
CA LEU A 14 1.99 -36.39 -35.60
C LEU A 14 2.10 -37.21 -36.91
N PRO A 15 1.01 -37.87 -37.36
CA PRO A 15 1.03 -38.63 -38.61
C PRO A 15 1.27 -37.70 -39.81
N ARG A 16 2.24 -38.06 -40.66
CA ARG A 16 2.68 -37.25 -41.81
C ARG A 16 1.69 -37.16 -42.98
N ARG A 17 0.51 -37.77 -42.89
CA ARG A 17 -0.58 -37.66 -43.87
C ARG A 17 -1.95 -37.78 -43.21
N ILE A 18 -2.83 -36.82 -43.50
CA ILE A 18 -4.24 -36.87 -43.12
C ILE A 18 -4.93 -37.94 -44.01
N PRO A 19 -5.66 -38.90 -43.43
CA PRO A 19 -6.36 -39.93 -44.20
C PRO A 19 -7.47 -39.32 -45.09
N PRO A 20 -7.80 -39.94 -46.23
CA PRO A 20 -8.87 -39.47 -47.10
C PRO A 20 -10.20 -39.40 -46.35
N TRP A 21 -11.01 -38.39 -46.68
CA TRP A 21 -12.25 -38.05 -45.98
C TRP A 21 -13.22 -39.23 -45.76
N SER A 22 -13.22 -40.22 -46.65
CA SER A 22 -14.06 -41.42 -46.57
C SER A 22 -13.67 -42.41 -45.46
N GLN A 23 -12.48 -42.27 -44.86
CA GLN A 23 -11.95 -43.19 -43.84
C GLN A 23 -12.03 -42.65 -42.40
N ILE A 24 -12.59 -41.45 -42.20
CA ILE A 24 -12.73 -40.83 -40.88
C ILE A 24 -14.07 -41.26 -40.27
N GLN A 25 -14.05 -41.81 -39.05
CA GLN A 25 -15.26 -42.16 -38.30
C GLN A 25 -16.24 -40.99 -38.20
N THR A 26 -17.53 -41.28 -38.33
CA THR A 26 -18.62 -40.28 -38.35
C THR A 26 -18.66 -39.39 -37.10
N SER A 27 -18.28 -39.90 -35.92
CA SER A 27 -18.15 -39.13 -34.68
C SER A 27 -17.07 -38.04 -34.76
N HIS A 28 -15.92 -38.34 -35.35
CA HIS A 28 -14.83 -37.37 -35.55
C HIS A 28 -15.15 -36.36 -36.65
N ARG A 29 -15.96 -36.73 -37.64
CA ARG A 29 -16.48 -35.81 -38.66
C ARG A 29 -17.45 -34.78 -38.06
N LEU A 30 -18.34 -35.23 -37.16
CA LEU A 30 -19.22 -34.32 -36.42
C LEU A 30 -18.39 -33.35 -35.56
N MET A 31 -17.43 -33.88 -34.80
CA MET A 31 -16.59 -33.08 -33.89
C MET A 31 -15.75 -32.03 -34.65
N GLY A 32 -15.14 -32.41 -35.78
CA GLY A 32 -14.43 -31.49 -36.67
C GLY A 32 -15.35 -30.43 -37.30
N GLY A 33 -16.58 -30.82 -37.66
CA GLY A 33 -17.60 -29.89 -38.14
C GLY A 33 -17.99 -28.84 -37.09
N THR A 34 -18.18 -29.25 -35.83
CA THR A 34 -18.45 -28.33 -34.72
C THR A 34 -17.29 -27.37 -34.44
N ILE A 35 -16.04 -27.84 -34.51
CA ILE A 35 -14.86 -26.99 -34.29
C ILE A 35 -14.72 -25.94 -35.40
N ILE A 36 -14.89 -26.35 -36.66
CA ILE A 36 -14.86 -25.41 -37.80
C ILE A 36 -16.04 -24.43 -37.71
N GLY A 37 -17.22 -24.90 -37.31
CA GLY A 37 -18.39 -24.07 -37.07
C GLY A 37 -18.15 -23.01 -35.99
N LEU A 38 -17.56 -23.39 -34.85
CA LEU A 38 -17.19 -22.47 -33.78
C LEU A 38 -16.11 -21.47 -34.21
N MET A 39 -15.09 -21.90 -34.94
CA MET A 39 -14.06 -21.00 -35.47
C MET A 39 -14.64 -19.99 -36.46
N LEU A 40 -15.54 -20.43 -37.35
CA LEU A 40 -16.25 -19.54 -38.27
C LEU A 40 -17.17 -18.58 -37.51
N LEU A 41 -17.84 -19.04 -36.44
CA LEU A 41 -18.69 -18.19 -35.60
C LEU A 41 -17.87 -17.12 -34.86
N VAL A 42 -16.69 -17.46 -34.35
CA VAL A 42 -15.75 -16.50 -33.72
C VAL A 42 -15.21 -15.51 -34.75
N LEU A 43 -14.92 -15.95 -35.98
CA LEU A 43 -14.52 -15.05 -37.06
C LEU A 43 -15.66 -14.13 -37.51
N PHE A 44 -16.90 -14.63 -37.58
CA PHE A 44 -18.08 -13.86 -37.97
C PHE A 44 -18.52 -12.87 -36.89
N MET A 45 -18.46 -13.27 -35.61
CA MET A 45 -18.75 -12.40 -34.46
C MET A 45 -17.60 -11.47 -34.11
N GLY A 46 -16.36 -11.83 -34.46
CA GLY A 46 -15.15 -11.01 -34.23
C GLY A 46 -14.98 -9.88 -35.24
N HIS A 47 -15.56 -9.99 -36.44
CA HIS A 47 -15.39 -8.99 -37.49
C HIS A 47 -16.12 -7.67 -37.22
N GLU A 48 -17.18 -7.69 -36.39
CA GLU A 48 -17.89 -6.45 -36.01
C GLU A 48 -17.30 -5.73 -34.79
N ARG A 49 -16.43 -6.39 -34.00
CA ARG A 49 -15.85 -5.80 -32.77
C ARG A 49 -14.44 -5.23 -32.93
N TYR A 50 -13.78 -5.46 -34.07
CA TYR A 50 -12.42 -4.97 -34.34
C TYR A 50 -12.29 -4.25 -35.69
N ALA A 51 -13.33 -3.56 -36.14
CA ALA A 51 -13.13 -2.42 -37.02
C ALA A 51 -12.57 -1.27 -36.18
N PHE A 52 -11.23 -1.21 -36.04
CA PHE A 52 -10.55 -0.03 -35.52
C PHE A 52 -10.89 1.13 -36.48
N SER A 53 -11.93 1.88 -36.14
CA SER A 53 -12.26 3.11 -36.81
C SER A 53 -11.11 4.07 -36.53
N HIS A 54 -10.30 4.36 -37.55
CA HIS A 54 -9.55 5.60 -37.60
C HIS A 54 -10.56 6.75 -37.64
N LYS A 55 -11.20 7.05 -36.51
CA LYS A 55 -11.66 8.41 -36.28
C LYS A 55 -10.39 9.23 -36.19
N GLU A 56 -10.11 9.98 -37.25
CA GLU A 56 -9.30 11.18 -37.17
C GLU A 56 -9.74 11.90 -35.89
N TYR A 57 -8.85 11.94 -34.89
CA TYR A 57 -9.00 12.90 -33.82
C TYR A 57 -9.07 14.26 -34.52
N PRO A 58 -10.09 15.09 -34.27
CA PRO A 58 -10.04 16.46 -34.76
C PRO A 58 -8.78 17.07 -34.15
N SER A 59 -7.80 17.31 -35.00
CA SER A 59 -6.66 18.18 -34.67
C SER A 59 -7.23 19.58 -34.60
N GLU A 60 -7.94 19.89 -33.51
CA GLU A 60 -8.05 21.27 -33.09
C GLU A 60 -6.63 21.73 -32.81
N THR A 61 -6.08 22.50 -33.73
CA THR A 61 -4.92 23.34 -33.47
C THR A 61 -5.29 24.19 -32.27
N VAL A 62 -4.80 23.81 -31.09
CA VAL A 62 -4.92 24.62 -29.89
C VAL A 62 -4.26 25.95 -30.22
N ASP A 63 -5.06 27.00 -30.30
CA ASP A 63 -4.57 28.35 -30.49
C ASP A 63 -3.81 28.76 -29.21
N LEU A 64 -2.49 28.69 -29.29
CA LEU A 64 -1.57 29.05 -28.20
C LEU A 64 -1.47 30.57 -27.97
N SER A 65 -2.34 31.38 -28.60
CA SER A 65 -2.32 32.84 -28.46
C SER A 65 -3.14 33.39 -27.28
N HIS A 66 -3.70 32.55 -26.41
CA HIS A 66 -4.22 33.04 -25.14
C HIS A 66 -3.07 33.44 -24.21
N PRO A 67 -3.04 34.71 -23.72
CA PRO A 67 -2.14 35.07 -22.64
C PRO A 67 -2.57 34.27 -21.41
N SER A 68 -1.84 33.20 -21.13
CA SER A 68 -1.84 32.51 -19.85
C SER A 68 -1.31 33.48 -18.78
N THR A 69 -2.19 34.35 -18.28
CA THR A 69 -1.95 35.15 -17.08
C THR A 69 -2.87 34.79 -15.93
N SER A 70 -3.76 33.80 -16.08
CA SER A 70 -4.34 33.14 -14.91
C SER A 70 -3.34 32.10 -14.42
N ALA A 71 -2.29 32.56 -13.75
CA ALA A 71 -1.60 31.71 -12.78
C ALA A 71 -2.69 30.99 -11.96
N CYS A 72 -2.58 29.67 -11.82
CA CYS A 72 -3.39 28.95 -10.85
C CYS A 72 -3.29 29.74 -9.54
N PRO A 73 -4.40 30.27 -8.99
CA PRO A 73 -4.31 31.11 -7.81
C PRO A 73 -3.53 30.30 -6.76
N PRO A 74 -2.49 30.87 -6.12
CA PRO A 74 -1.81 30.18 -5.04
C PRO A 74 -2.87 29.69 -4.08
N ALA A 75 -2.79 28.41 -3.67
CA ALA A 75 -3.79 27.78 -2.84
C ALA A 75 -4.18 28.74 -1.70
N ALA A 76 -5.36 29.33 -1.81
CA ALA A 76 -5.70 30.51 -1.03
C ALA A 76 -5.82 30.10 0.44
N GLY A 77 -5.06 30.77 1.32
CA GLY A 77 -5.11 30.54 2.77
C GLY A 77 -3.81 30.01 3.37
N SER A 78 -3.75 30.06 4.71
CA SER A 78 -2.68 29.49 5.52
C SER A 78 -2.63 27.95 5.39
N LEU A 79 -1.56 27.31 5.87
CA LEU A 79 -1.50 25.85 5.93
C LEU A 79 -2.70 25.28 6.73
N ALA A 80 -3.07 25.93 7.83
CA ALA A 80 -4.21 25.55 8.64
C ALA A 80 -5.54 25.63 7.86
N ASP A 81 -5.73 26.67 7.04
CA ASP A 81 -6.93 26.81 6.21
C ASP A 81 -7.04 25.67 5.17
N ARG A 82 -5.91 25.29 4.57
CA ARG A 82 -5.88 24.21 3.58
C ARG A 82 -6.08 22.83 4.21
N ILE A 83 -5.51 22.59 5.39
CA ILE A 83 -5.76 21.37 6.17
C ILE A 83 -7.23 21.29 6.58
N ALA A 84 -7.84 22.39 7.03
CA ALA A 84 -9.26 22.45 7.37
C ALA A 84 -10.16 22.19 6.16
N LEU A 85 -9.81 22.73 4.98
CA LEU A 85 -10.53 22.45 3.75
C LEU A 85 -10.41 20.97 3.32
N SER A 86 -9.21 20.39 3.42
CA SER A 86 -8.99 18.96 3.16
C SER A 86 -9.82 18.09 4.10
N GLU A 87 -9.85 18.45 5.39
CA GLU A 87 -10.69 17.76 6.38
C GLU A 87 -12.18 17.85 6.02
N GLN A 88 -12.68 19.02 5.64
CA GLN A 88 -14.07 19.18 5.22
C GLN A 88 -14.42 18.29 4.03
N ARG A 89 -13.53 18.20 3.03
CA ARG A 89 -13.72 17.33 1.86
C ARG A 89 -13.69 15.85 2.26
N TYR A 90 -12.77 15.48 3.14
CA TYR A 90 -12.67 14.11 3.61
C TYR A 90 -13.94 13.68 4.36
N GLN A 91 -14.56 14.55 5.16
CA GLN A 91 -15.85 14.28 5.79
C GLN A 91 -16.97 13.97 4.79
N VAL A 92 -16.96 14.60 3.61
CA VAL A 92 -17.91 14.25 2.52
C VAL A 92 -17.68 12.82 2.04
N VAL A 93 -16.42 12.43 1.82
CA VAL A 93 -16.04 11.07 1.41
C VAL A 93 -16.48 10.02 2.44
N LEU A 94 -16.38 10.33 3.75
CA LEU A 94 -16.87 9.42 4.80
C LEU A 94 -18.40 9.23 4.71
N GLY A 95 -19.16 10.29 4.43
CA GLY A 95 -20.59 10.22 4.20
C GLY A 95 -20.94 9.37 2.97
N GLU A 96 -20.27 9.61 1.84
CA GLU A 96 -20.46 8.84 0.60
C GLU A 96 -20.09 7.37 0.78
N ARG A 97 -19.02 7.06 1.53
CA ARG A 97 -18.65 5.69 1.90
C ARG A 97 -19.77 5.01 2.68
N ALA A 98 -20.31 5.68 3.69
CA ALA A 98 -21.40 5.13 4.51
C ALA A 98 -22.66 4.87 3.67
N GLU A 99 -23.06 5.83 2.84
CA GLU A 99 -24.19 5.67 1.90
C GLU A 99 -23.97 4.50 0.93
N PHE A 100 -22.75 4.36 0.41
CA PHE A 100 -22.42 3.27 -0.49
C PHE A 100 -22.48 1.90 0.20
N ILE A 101 -21.91 1.77 1.41
CA ILE A 101 -21.98 0.54 2.21
C ILE A 101 -23.44 0.16 2.51
N GLU A 102 -24.27 1.13 2.91
CA GLU A 102 -25.69 0.89 3.18
C GLU A 102 -26.46 0.50 1.92
N SER A 103 -26.13 1.07 0.75
CA SER A 103 -26.72 0.68 -0.53
C SER A 103 -26.48 -0.79 -0.89
N LEU A 104 -25.40 -1.39 -0.37
CA LEU A 104 -25.06 -2.81 -0.52
C LEU A 104 -25.67 -3.70 0.58
N GLY A 105 -26.50 -3.15 1.47
CA GLY A 105 -27.15 -3.86 2.56
C GLY A 105 -26.36 -3.86 3.87
N GLY A 106 -25.40 -2.95 4.02
CA GLY A 106 -24.61 -2.76 5.24
C GLY A 106 -23.34 -3.61 5.31
N PRO A 107 -22.45 -3.33 6.27
CA PRO A 107 -21.08 -3.87 6.30
C PRO A 107 -21.02 -5.39 6.44
N SER A 108 -21.99 -6.02 7.12
CA SER A 108 -22.06 -7.48 7.25
C SER A 108 -22.45 -8.22 5.98
N ARG A 109 -22.91 -7.52 4.94
CA ARG A 109 -23.34 -8.10 3.65
C ARG A 109 -22.26 -8.02 2.58
N ILE A 110 -21.18 -7.30 2.84
CA ILE A 110 -20.06 -7.12 1.92
C ILE A 110 -19.01 -8.19 2.23
N ALA A 111 -18.47 -8.83 1.18
CA ALA A 111 -17.38 -9.78 1.34
C ALA A 111 -16.11 -9.05 1.81
N ALA A 112 -15.25 -9.72 2.59
CA ALA A 112 -14.05 -9.13 3.17
C ALA A 112 -13.20 -8.33 2.17
N SER A 113 -12.97 -8.86 0.97
CA SER A 113 -12.22 -8.22 -0.11
C SER A 113 -13.05 -7.38 -1.10
N GLY A 114 -14.26 -6.93 -0.75
CA GLY A 114 -15.10 -6.06 -1.59
C GLY A 114 -16.06 -6.76 -2.56
N GLY A 115 -15.91 -8.08 -2.77
CA GLY A 115 -16.84 -8.89 -3.57
C GLY A 115 -16.39 -9.16 -5.00
N ASN A 116 -17.34 -9.15 -5.95
CA ASN A 116 -17.09 -9.55 -7.34
C ASN A 116 -16.75 -8.39 -8.29
N TYR A 117 -17.20 -7.18 -7.96
CA TYR A 117 -16.99 -5.99 -8.81
C TYR A 117 -16.06 -4.96 -8.17
N TRP A 118 -16.08 -4.89 -6.83
CA TRP A 118 -15.29 -3.97 -6.04
C TRP A 118 -14.20 -4.74 -5.30
N VAL A 119 -13.07 -4.09 -5.08
CA VAL A 119 -12.07 -4.53 -4.12
C VAL A 119 -12.23 -3.78 -2.81
N LEU A 120 -11.65 -4.28 -1.73
CA LEU A 120 -11.69 -3.64 -0.41
C LEU A 120 -11.34 -2.15 -0.48
N TRP A 121 -10.31 -1.81 -1.25
CA TRP A 121 -9.76 -0.45 -1.34
C TRP A 121 -10.69 0.57 -1.99
N ASP A 122 -11.68 0.12 -2.79
CA ASP A 122 -12.68 1.03 -3.39
C ASP A 122 -13.57 1.71 -2.33
N PHE A 123 -13.66 1.11 -1.13
CA PHE A 123 -14.40 1.66 0.01
C PHE A 123 -13.56 2.62 0.86
N PHE A 124 -12.24 2.63 0.71
CA PHE A 124 -11.32 3.40 1.57
C PHE A 124 -10.34 4.23 0.74
N PRO A 125 -10.83 5.15 -0.12
CA PRO A 125 -9.96 5.95 -0.96
C PRO A 125 -9.13 6.94 -0.11
N PRO A 126 -7.83 7.11 -0.40
CA PRO A 126 -6.96 8.04 0.32
C PRO A 126 -7.20 9.49 -0.10
N SER A 127 -8.38 10.01 0.24
CA SER A 127 -8.90 11.27 -0.30
C SER A 127 -8.50 12.51 0.49
N PHE A 128 -7.58 12.39 1.45
CA PHE A 128 -7.06 13.54 2.16
C PHE A 128 -5.87 14.16 1.42
N ASP A 129 -5.90 15.47 1.20
CA ASP A 129 -4.85 16.17 0.48
C ASP A 129 -3.63 16.43 1.40
N CYS A 130 -2.48 15.80 1.11
CA CYS A 130 -1.20 16.23 1.66
C CYS A 130 -0.85 17.64 1.13
N GLN A 131 -0.65 18.59 2.04
CA GLN A 131 -0.42 20.00 1.70
C GLN A 131 1.06 20.34 1.39
N HIS A 132 1.87 19.31 1.18
CA HIS A 132 3.31 19.36 0.94
C HIS A 132 3.69 18.43 -0.21
N TYR A 133 4.96 18.39 -0.59
CA TYR A 133 5.41 17.46 -1.61
C TYR A 133 5.25 16.02 -1.14
N VAL A 134 4.57 15.22 -1.98
CA VAL A 134 4.44 13.78 -1.79
C VAL A 134 5.57 13.08 -2.55
N SER A 135 6.31 12.21 -1.86
CA SER A 135 7.43 11.46 -2.43
C SER A 135 7.28 9.97 -2.15
N ARG A 136 7.49 9.12 -3.16
CA ARG A 136 7.64 7.67 -3.00
C ARG A 136 9.11 7.36 -2.68
N VAL A 137 9.36 6.68 -1.56
CA VAL A 137 10.71 6.45 -1.01
C VAL A 137 10.95 4.96 -0.82
N GLY A 138 12.19 4.51 -1.03
CA GLY A 138 12.57 3.10 -0.99
C GLY A 138 12.56 2.45 -2.37
N ARG A 139 12.59 1.11 -2.40
CA ARG A 139 12.66 0.32 -3.62
C ARG A 139 11.42 0.49 -4.51
N TRP A 140 11.62 0.38 -5.83
CA TRP A 140 10.55 0.30 -6.83
C TRP A 140 9.93 -1.09 -6.88
N GLY A 141 8.61 -1.15 -7.08
CA GLY A 141 7.84 -2.37 -6.86
C GLY A 141 7.50 -2.48 -5.37
N ASP A 142 7.68 -3.67 -4.80
CA ASP A 142 7.33 -3.91 -3.40
C ASP A 142 8.31 -3.26 -2.40
N GLY A 143 7.79 -2.82 -1.25
CA GLY A 143 8.54 -2.29 -0.11
C GLY A 143 8.75 -0.76 -0.03
N GLY A 144 8.48 -0.01 -1.11
CA GLY A 144 8.56 1.45 -1.09
C GLY A 144 7.31 2.09 -0.47
N LYS A 145 7.46 3.20 0.28
CA LYS A 145 6.33 3.88 0.93
C LYS A 145 6.19 5.35 0.49
N PHE A 146 4.98 5.87 0.49
CA PHE A 146 4.70 7.29 0.21
C PHE A 146 4.77 8.14 1.47
N LEU A 147 5.43 9.30 1.36
CA LEU A 147 5.63 10.27 2.43
C LEU A 147 5.08 11.64 2.06
N CYS A 148 4.54 12.34 3.04
CA CYS A 148 4.14 13.74 2.94
C CYS A 148 5.24 14.63 3.54
N GLY A 149 5.77 15.58 2.75
CA GLY A 149 6.69 16.62 3.22
C GLY A 149 8.04 16.12 3.74
N LEU A 150 8.66 15.14 3.07
CA LEU A 150 9.98 14.63 3.47
C LEU A 150 11.06 15.73 3.48
N ASP A 151 10.96 16.70 2.57
CA ASP A 151 11.84 17.87 2.51
C ASP A 151 11.74 18.76 3.75
N ILE A 152 10.58 18.80 4.40
CA ILE A 152 10.35 19.51 5.67
C ILE A 152 10.90 18.69 6.83
N VAL A 153 10.55 17.40 6.90
CA VAL A 153 11.05 16.50 7.97
C VAL A 153 12.58 16.43 7.96
N ALA A 154 13.21 16.40 6.78
CA ALA A 154 14.67 16.38 6.63
C ALA A 154 15.37 17.65 7.17
N GLN A 155 14.63 18.76 7.30
CA GLN A 155 15.17 20.02 7.85
C GLN A 155 15.12 20.07 9.38
N LYS A 156 14.48 19.13 10.07
CA LYS A 156 14.46 19.10 11.54
C LYS A 156 15.85 18.84 12.11
N GLU A 157 16.08 19.28 13.34
CA GLU A 157 17.36 19.09 14.02
C GLU A 157 17.64 17.62 14.33
N ASN A 158 16.65 16.89 14.82
CA ASN A 158 16.77 15.46 15.14
C ASN A 158 15.49 14.69 14.75
N PRO A 159 15.25 14.44 13.45
CA PRO A 159 14.11 13.64 13.02
C PRO A 159 14.23 12.19 13.49
N VAL A 160 13.16 11.67 14.09
CA VAL A 160 13.09 10.29 14.61
C VAL A 160 12.18 9.45 13.72
N ILE A 161 12.68 8.31 13.26
CA ILE A 161 11.96 7.39 12.39
C ILE A 161 11.91 6.02 13.05
N TYR A 162 10.72 5.44 13.18
CA TYR A 162 10.55 4.07 13.65
C TYR A 162 10.08 3.20 12.48
N SER A 163 10.69 2.03 12.31
CA SER A 163 10.32 1.07 11.28
C SER A 163 10.15 -0.32 11.87
N PHE A 164 8.95 -0.86 11.76
CA PHE A 164 8.61 -2.21 12.19
C PHE A 164 8.50 -3.15 10.98
N GLY A 165 9.05 -4.36 11.12
CA GLY A 165 9.19 -5.38 10.08
C GLY A 165 10.03 -4.89 8.91
N VAL A 166 11.33 -4.84 9.15
CA VAL A 166 12.33 -4.37 8.18
C VAL A 166 12.67 -5.47 7.17
N SER A 167 12.59 -6.74 7.58
CA SER A 167 13.00 -7.91 6.80
C SER A 167 14.43 -7.77 6.27
N ASP A 168 14.72 -8.29 5.07
CA ASP A 168 16.02 -8.23 4.41
C ASP A 168 16.21 -7.03 3.47
N ASP A 169 15.18 -6.19 3.28
CA ASP A 169 15.22 -4.99 2.45
C ASP A 169 15.08 -3.72 3.28
N SER A 170 16.22 -3.05 3.54
CA SER A 170 16.24 -1.77 4.26
C SER A 170 16.37 -0.56 3.33
N SER A 171 15.90 -0.68 2.08
CA SER A 171 15.99 0.40 1.09
C SER A 171 15.17 1.64 1.47
N PHE A 172 14.01 1.46 2.12
CA PHE A 172 13.20 2.57 2.61
C PHE A 172 13.93 3.37 3.68
N GLU A 173 14.46 2.69 4.71
CA GLU A 173 15.19 3.31 5.80
C GLU A 173 16.50 3.94 5.33
N ALA A 174 17.22 3.28 4.41
CA ALA A 174 18.42 3.83 3.80
C ALA A 174 18.11 5.14 3.06
N ALA A 175 17.06 5.17 2.23
CA ALA A 175 16.68 6.35 1.47
C ALA A 175 16.23 7.51 2.37
N LEU A 176 15.59 7.22 3.51
CA LEU A 176 15.28 8.22 4.53
C LEU A 176 16.56 8.80 5.17
N LEU A 177 17.51 7.94 5.55
CA LEU A 177 18.78 8.38 6.14
C LEU A 177 19.61 9.20 5.13
N GLU A 178 19.55 8.89 3.84
CA GLU A 178 20.20 9.66 2.78
C GLU A 178 19.54 11.03 2.58
N SER A 179 18.21 11.09 2.60
CA SER A 179 17.43 12.31 2.39
C SER A 179 17.46 13.25 3.61
N ALA A 180 17.56 12.69 4.81
CA ALA A 180 17.59 13.41 6.08
C ALA A 180 18.92 13.12 6.84
N PRO A 181 19.97 13.93 6.64
CA PRO A 181 21.30 13.66 7.18
C PRO A 181 21.40 13.64 8.72
N ARG A 182 20.45 14.29 9.41
CA ARG A 182 20.38 14.32 10.88
C ARG A 182 19.41 13.31 11.48
N ALA A 183 18.65 12.59 10.64
CA ALA A 183 17.68 11.64 11.13
C ALA A 183 18.34 10.44 11.81
N GLN A 184 17.64 9.88 12.80
CA GLN A 184 17.94 8.60 13.43
C GLN A 184 16.81 7.62 13.09
N VAL A 185 17.16 6.41 12.65
CA VAL A 185 16.17 5.36 12.35
C VAL A 185 16.30 4.24 13.37
N TYR A 186 15.17 3.79 13.90
CA TYR A 186 15.06 2.69 14.85
C TYR A 186 14.23 1.57 14.22
N GLY A 187 14.89 0.43 13.96
CA GLY A 187 14.32 -0.74 13.31
C GLY A 187 14.01 -1.84 14.31
N TYR A 188 12.85 -2.45 14.15
CA TYR A 188 12.36 -3.51 15.01
C TYR A 188 11.84 -4.68 14.19
N ASP A 189 12.50 -5.82 14.29
CA ASP A 189 12.08 -7.02 13.59
C ASP A 189 12.59 -8.28 14.30
N TYR A 190 11.67 -9.11 14.81
CA TYR A 190 12.03 -10.34 15.51
C TYR A 190 12.52 -11.46 14.57
N SER A 191 12.25 -11.37 13.27
CA SER A 191 12.52 -12.43 12.30
C SER A 191 13.95 -12.38 11.76
N VAL A 192 14.55 -11.18 11.64
CA VAL A 192 15.93 -10.98 11.15
C VAL A 192 16.90 -10.59 12.27
N ASN A 193 18.20 -10.59 11.96
CA ASN A 193 19.27 -10.36 12.95
C ASN A 193 19.99 -9.02 12.76
N SER A 194 19.72 -8.31 11.67
CA SER A 194 20.36 -7.05 11.31
C SER A 194 19.52 -6.32 10.28
N TRP A 195 19.92 -5.08 9.99
CA TRP A 195 19.48 -4.39 8.79
C TRP A 195 19.84 -5.17 7.51
N GLY A 196 19.11 -4.88 6.44
CA GLY A 196 19.42 -5.26 5.08
C GLY A 196 20.70 -4.61 4.54
N PRO A 197 21.22 -5.09 3.40
CA PRO A 197 22.53 -4.69 2.87
C PRO A 197 22.65 -3.19 2.55
N GLN A 198 21.55 -2.49 2.32
CA GLN A 198 21.50 -1.05 2.02
C GLN A 198 22.02 -0.20 3.20
N ILE A 199 21.78 -0.64 4.44
CA ILE A 199 22.31 0.00 5.64
C ILE A 199 23.55 -0.74 6.16
N GLU A 200 23.50 -2.08 6.21
CA GLU A 200 24.54 -2.89 6.85
C GLU A 200 25.92 -2.71 6.19
N ASN A 201 25.95 -2.54 4.85
CA ASN A 201 27.18 -2.33 4.09
C ASN A 201 27.58 -0.85 3.95
N ASN A 202 26.83 0.08 4.55
CA ASN A 202 27.11 1.51 4.49
C ASN A 202 27.38 2.08 5.90
N PRO A 203 28.66 2.20 6.32
CA PRO A 203 29.01 2.65 7.67
C PRO A 203 28.43 4.02 8.07
N LYS A 204 28.22 4.92 7.09
CA LYS A 204 27.66 6.25 7.37
C LYS A 204 26.18 6.16 7.73
N LEU A 205 25.40 5.35 7.03
CA LEU A 205 23.99 5.14 7.34
C LEU A 205 23.85 4.32 8.63
N LYS A 206 24.62 3.23 8.74
CA LYS A 206 24.62 2.35 9.91
C LYS A 206 24.89 3.09 11.22
N SER A 207 25.73 4.13 11.20
CA SER A 207 26.02 4.94 12.41
C SER A 207 24.81 5.68 13.00
N ARG A 208 23.71 5.80 12.24
CA ARG A 208 22.45 6.45 12.65
C ARG A 208 21.25 5.51 12.61
N ALA A 209 21.50 4.21 12.45
CA ALA A 209 20.49 3.18 12.32
C ALA A 209 20.61 2.18 13.47
N HIS A 210 19.57 2.11 14.30
CA HIS A 210 19.55 1.31 15.53
C HIS A 210 18.63 0.11 15.32
N PHE A 211 19.16 -1.11 15.34
CA PHE A 211 18.38 -2.34 15.10
C PHE A 211 18.13 -3.10 16.39
N HIS A 212 16.90 -3.56 16.58
CA HIS A 212 16.50 -4.42 17.68
C HIS A 212 15.68 -5.62 17.16
N LYS A 213 16.03 -6.82 17.64
CA LYS A 213 15.31 -8.05 17.31
C LYS A 213 14.06 -8.23 18.17
N TRP A 214 13.12 -7.28 18.08
CA TRP A 214 11.91 -7.24 18.88
C TRP A 214 10.67 -7.10 17.99
N ALA A 215 9.56 -7.64 18.46
CA ALA A 215 8.25 -7.45 17.85
C ALA A 215 7.52 -6.26 18.48
N VAL A 216 6.59 -5.68 17.73
CA VAL A 216 5.65 -4.67 18.24
C VAL A 216 4.28 -5.30 18.45
N GLY A 217 3.57 -4.87 19.49
CA GLY A 217 2.24 -5.37 19.82
C GLY A 217 1.38 -4.33 20.53
N GLY A 218 0.08 -4.64 20.64
CA GLY A 218 -0.85 -3.83 21.42
C GLY A 218 -0.65 -3.92 22.95
N LYS A 219 0.18 -4.85 23.43
CA LYS A 219 0.53 -5.05 24.84
C LYS A 219 1.97 -5.55 24.97
N ASP A 220 2.63 -5.18 26.06
CA ASP A 220 3.97 -5.66 26.37
C ASP A 220 3.94 -7.14 26.76
N ALA A 221 4.83 -7.92 26.16
CA ALA A 221 5.10 -9.32 26.49
C ALA A 221 6.61 -9.56 26.33
N HIS A 222 7.38 -9.00 27.25
CA HIS A 222 8.84 -9.03 27.28
C HIS A 222 9.36 -9.20 28.72
N GLY A 223 10.60 -9.69 28.86
CA GLY A 223 11.25 -10.01 30.14
C GLY A 223 11.53 -11.50 30.32
N ALA A 224 11.98 -11.87 31.52
CA ALA A 224 12.44 -13.23 31.83
C ALA A 224 11.32 -14.30 31.78
N ASP A 225 10.07 -13.88 31.90
CA ASP A 225 8.90 -14.77 31.89
C ASP A 225 8.39 -15.06 30.46
N TYR A 226 8.98 -14.44 29.43
CA TYR A 226 8.57 -14.57 28.03
C TYR A 226 9.66 -15.24 27.18
N ASP A 227 9.30 -15.73 25.98
CA ASP A 227 10.25 -16.37 25.06
C ASP A 227 11.39 -15.42 24.70
N PRO A 228 12.65 -15.72 25.04
CA PRO A 228 13.78 -14.83 24.75
C PRO A 228 13.97 -14.55 23.25
N ASN A 229 13.45 -15.40 22.36
CA ASN A 229 13.50 -15.22 20.91
C ASN A 229 12.31 -14.43 20.35
N PHE A 230 11.29 -14.17 21.17
CA PHE A 230 10.08 -13.46 20.76
C PHE A 230 9.60 -12.54 21.88
N GLN A 231 10.16 -11.34 21.90
CA GLN A 231 9.86 -10.29 22.86
C GLN A 231 8.99 -9.23 22.19
N VAL A 232 7.82 -8.94 22.76
CA VAL A 232 6.85 -7.99 22.20
C VAL A 232 6.82 -6.72 23.05
N TYR A 233 6.95 -5.58 22.41
CA TYR A 233 6.90 -4.27 23.05
C TYR A 233 5.79 -3.40 22.45
N THR A 234 5.20 -2.56 23.27
CA THR A 234 4.32 -1.48 22.81
C THR A 234 5.13 -0.31 22.26
N LEU A 235 4.51 0.50 21.39
CA LEU A 235 5.13 1.72 20.88
C LEU A 235 5.57 2.66 22.01
N ASP A 236 4.74 2.83 23.03
CA ASP A 236 5.01 3.69 24.20
C ASP A 236 6.22 3.19 25.02
N THR A 237 6.33 1.88 25.24
CA THR A 237 7.51 1.29 25.91
C THR A 237 8.78 1.51 25.10
N LEU A 238 8.76 1.31 23.77
CA LEU A 238 9.92 1.56 22.91
C LEU A 238 10.33 3.05 22.91
N MET A 239 9.36 3.95 22.84
CA MET A 239 9.61 5.38 22.94
C MET A 239 10.27 5.76 24.26
N LYS A 240 9.79 5.22 25.39
CA LYS A 240 10.41 5.42 26.71
C LYS A 240 11.83 4.87 26.79
N LEU A 241 12.09 3.70 26.23
CA LEU A 241 13.43 3.10 26.22
C LEU A 241 14.45 3.93 25.43
N ASN A 242 14.00 4.62 24.40
CA ASN A 242 14.83 5.49 23.57
C ASN A 242 14.84 6.96 24.00
N ASP A 243 14.14 7.31 25.08
CA ASP A 243 13.94 8.70 25.53
C ASP A 243 13.33 9.62 24.44
N HIS A 244 12.38 9.07 23.68
CA HIS A 244 11.65 9.79 22.65
C HIS A 244 10.24 10.15 23.10
N THR A 245 9.82 11.36 22.74
CA THR A 245 8.45 11.85 22.98
C THR A 245 7.67 12.03 21.68
N TRP A 246 8.34 11.91 20.53
CA TRP A 246 7.76 12.11 19.21
C TRP A 246 8.46 11.26 18.15
N ILE A 247 7.70 10.80 17.16
CA ILE A 247 8.19 10.09 15.98
C ILE A 247 7.75 10.86 14.73
N ASP A 248 8.67 11.22 13.84
CA ASP A 248 8.32 11.97 12.63
C ASP A 248 7.67 11.10 11.57
N ILE A 249 8.19 9.88 11.40
CA ILE A 249 7.73 8.89 10.42
C ILE A 249 7.68 7.53 11.12
N LEU A 250 6.50 6.92 11.12
CA LEU A 250 6.26 5.59 11.67
C LEU A 250 5.93 4.63 10.52
N LYS A 251 6.79 3.64 10.25
CA LYS A 251 6.47 2.51 9.36
C LYS A 251 6.03 1.30 10.17
N ILE A 252 4.90 0.69 9.81
CA ILE A 252 4.41 -0.58 10.36
C ILE A 252 4.13 -1.55 9.23
N ASP A 253 4.85 -2.66 9.21
CA ASP A 253 4.72 -3.69 8.19
C ASP A 253 5.04 -5.02 8.86
N VAL A 254 4.05 -5.68 9.45
CA VAL A 254 4.27 -6.74 10.46
C VAL A 254 3.42 -7.97 10.20
N GLU A 255 3.12 -8.22 8.93
CA GLU A 255 2.54 -9.46 8.41
C GLU A 255 1.25 -9.89 9.13
N GLY A 256 0.30 -8.95 9.27
CA GLY A 256 -1.03 -9.19 9.85
C GLY A 256 -1.20 -8.72 11.29
N ALA A 257 -0.10 -8.44 12.01
CA ALA A 257 -0.19 -7.90 13.36
C ALA A 257 -0.56 -6.40 13.40
N GLU A 258 -0.69 -5.73 12.24
CA GLU A 258 -0.98 -4.29 12.15
C GLU A 258 -2.28 -3.94 12.87
N PHE A 259 -3.29 -4.81 12.74
CA PHE A 259 -4.61 -4.58 13.30
C PHE A 259 -4.57 -4.45 14.82
N ASP A 260 -3.90 -5.37 15.50
CA ASP A 260 -3.80 -5.39 16.96
C ASP A 260 -2.83 -4.34 17.48
N VAL A 261 -1.72 -4.09 16.77
CA VAL A 261 -0.76 -3.03 17.10
C VAL A 261 -1.43 -1.67 17.04
N LEU A 262 -2.04 -1.32 15.91
CA LEU A 262 -2.66 -0.02 15.69
C LEU A 262 -3.87 0.19 16.60
N ARG A 263 -4.72 -0.84 16.81
CA ARG A 263 -5.83 -0.77 17.77
C ARG A 263 -5.34 -0.52 19.19
N GLY A 264 -4.30 -1.24 19.61
CA GLY A 264 -3.75 -1.16 20.97
C GLY A 264 -3.29 0.25 21.32
N PHE A 265 -2.46 0.87 20.48
CA PHE A 265 -1.98 2.21 20.81
C PHE A 265 -3.00 3.31 20.50
N CYS A 266 -3.86 3.18 19.47
CA CYS A 266 -4.91 4.18 19.24
C CYS A 266 -5.82 4.29 20.47
N ASN A 267 -6.28 3.16 21.01
CA ASN A 267 -7.06 3.14 22.25
C ASN A 267 -6.26 3.73 23.43
N TYR A 268 -4.99 3.35 23.58
CA TYR A 268 -4.15 3.87 24.67
C TYR A 268 -4.08 5.40 24.71
N TYR A 269 -3.84 6.05 23.56
CA TYR A 269 -3.74 7.51 23.45
C TYR A 269 -5.12 8.18 23.54
N MET A 270 -6.12 7.66 22.82
CA MET A 270 -7.48 8.22 22.81
C MET A 270 -8.15 8.18 24.18
N GLU A 271 -8.04 7.07 24.93
CA GLU A 271 -8.60 6.95 26.29
C GLU A 271 -7.99 7.96 27.28
N ARG A 272 -6.79 8.47 26.98
CA ARG A 272 -6.09 9.49 27.78
C ARG A 272 -6.35 10.91 27.26
N GLY A 273 -7.12 11.07 26.19
CA GLY A 273 -7.33 12.36 25.53
C GLY A 273 -6.04 12.94 24.93
N LEU A 274 -5.08 12.08 24.58
CA LEU A 274 -3.80 12.46 23.99
C LEU A 274 -3.82 12.22 22.47
N PRO A 275 -3.15 13.07 21.67
CA PRO A 275 -2.93 12.77 20.26
C PRO A 275 -1.96 11.61 20.10
N LEU A 276 -2.00 10.96 18.93
CA LEU A 276 -0.99 9.97 18.55
C LEU A 276 0.41 10.64 18.50
N PRO A 277 1.47 9.94 18.94
CA PRO A 277 2.78 10.53 19.18
C PRO A 277 3.67 10.57 17.92
N PHE A 278 3.06 10.68 16.73
CA PHE A 278 3.80 10.64 15.48
C PHE A 278 3.22 11.53 14.38
N GLY A 279 4.04 11.96 13.42
CA GLY A 279 3.62 12.87 12.35
C GLY A 279 2.87 12.19 11.21
N GLN A 280 3.36 11.04 10.77
CA GLN A 280 2.73 10.25 9.71
C GLN A 280 2.96 8.74 9.94
N LEU A 281 2.04 7.95 9.39
CA LEU A 281 2.06 6.49 9.44
C LEU A 281 2.11 5.93 8.03
N GLN A 282 3.09 5.08 7.76
CA GLN A 282 3.19 4.25 6.56
C GLN A 282 2.92 2.81 7.00
N VAL A 283 1.85 2.21 6.51
CA VAL A 283 1.45 0.86 6.92
C VAL A 283 1.16 -0.01 5.72
N GLU A 284 1.73 -1.22 5.68
CA GLU A 284 1.24 -2.25 4.76
C GLU A 284 0.09 -3.00 5.44
N ILE A 285 -1.08 -2.97 4.82
CA ILE A 285 -2.29 -3.53 5.39
C ILE A 285 -2.54 -4.93 4.82
N HIS A 286 -2.38 -5.95 5.67
CA HIS A 286 -2.58 -7.37 5.34
C HIS A 286 -4.04 -7.83 5.52
N ALA A 287 -4.95 -7.35 4.67
CA ALA A 287 -6.40 -7.57 4.79
C ALA A 287 -6.90 -8.89 4.15
N TRP A 288 -6.32 -10.03 4.55
CA TRP A 288 -6.72 -11.34 4.02
C TRP A 288 -8.17 -11.73 4.37
N ASP A 289 -8.90 -12.29 3.40
CA ASP A 289 -10.28 -12.79 3.59
C ASP A 289 -10.41 -13.80 4.75
N ALA A 290 -9.33 -14.53 5.06
CA ALA A 290 -9.32 -15.56 6.10
C ALA A 290 -9.17 -14.99 7.53
N SER A 291 -8.63 -13.78 7.69
CA SER A 291 -8.34 -13.16 8.99
C SER A 291 -9.28 -11.99 9.32
N MET A 292 -9.98 -11.44 8.33
CA MET A 292 -10.70 -10.17 8.47
C MET A 292 -12.05 -10.22 7.78
N SER A 293 -13.11 -9.75 8.44
CA SER A 293 -14.38 -9.44 7.78
C SER A 293 -14.40 -7.98 7.33
N PHE A 294 -15.24 -7.64 6.34
CA PHE A 294 -15.39 -6.25 5.91
C PHE A 294 -15.83 -5.34 7.07
N ALA A 295 -16.77 -5.80 7.91
CA ALA A 295 -17.23 -5.04 9.06
C ALA A 295 -16.13 -4.79 10.10
N THR A 296 -15.31 -5.80 10.39
CA THR A 296 -14.17 -5.67 11.32
C THR A 296 -13.09 -4.74 10.74
N PHE A 297 -12.87 -4.79 9.43
CA PHE A 297 -11.95 -3.88 8.76
C PHE A 297 -12.45 -2.43 8.83
N LEU A 298 -13.73 -2.20 8.53
CA LEU A 298 -14.37 -0.89 8.61
C LEU A 298 -14.23 -0.29 10.01
N GLU A 299 -14.58 -1.03 11.05
CA GLU A 299 -14.44 -0.60 12.45
C GLU A 299 -12.99 -0.23 12.80
N TRP A 300 -12.03 -1.03 12.33
CA TRP A 300 -10.62 -0.77 12.54
C TRP A 300 -10.14 0.48 11.79
N PHE A 301 -10.56 0.68 10.55
CA PHE A 301 -10.17 1.85 9.76
C PHE A 301 -10.78 3.13 10.35
N GLU A 302 -12.04 3.08 10.79
CA GLU A 302 -12.73 4.18 11.48
C GLU A 302 -12.09 4.50 12.84
N LEU A 303 -11.50 3.53 13.52
CA LEU A 303 -10.67 3.78 14.71
C LEU A 303 -9.45 4.65 14.37
N LEU A 304 -8.75 4.36 13.26
CA LEU A 304 -7.61 5.18 12.81
C LEU A 304 -8.07 6.62 12.50
N GLU A 305 -9.19 6.76 11.79
CA GLU A 305 -9.79 8.06 11.48
C GLU A 305 -10.17 8.82 12.76
N SER A 306 -10.75 8.13 13.74
CA SER A 306 -11.13 8.69 15.04
C SER A 306 -9.92 9.10 15.88
N ALA A 307 -8.79 8.41 15.73
CA ALA A 307 -7.52 8.74 16.37
C ALA A 307 -6.78 9.92 15.71
N GLY A 308 -7.32 10.47 14.62
CA GLY A 308 -6.78 11.63 13.92
C GLY A 308 -5.93 11.29 12.69
N LEU A 309 -5.96 10.06 12.19
CA LEU A 309 -5.25 9.67 10.98
C LEU A 309 -6.09 9.94 9.73
N ARG A 310 -5.46 10.46 8.68
CA ARG A 310 -6.09 10.72 7.39
C ARG A 310 -5.29 10.11 6.24
N PRO A 311 -5.86 9.18 5.46
CA PRO A 311 -5.14 8.55 4.36
C PRO A 311 -4.97 9.55 3.22
N PHE A 312 -3.72 9.77 2.80
CA PHE A 312 -3.38 10.68 1.69
C PHE A 312 -2.74 9.95 0.50
N HIS A 313 -2.36 8.68 0.67
CA HIS A 313 -1.95 7.83 -0.43
C HIS A 313 -2.22 6.36 -0.12
N SER A 314 -2.43 5.57 -1.18
CA SER A 314 -2.43 4.11 -1.12
C SER A 314 -1.82 3.50 -2.37
N GLU A 315 -1.08 2.39 -2.24
CA GLU A 315 -0.54 1.61 -3.35
C GLU A 315 -0.86 0.13 -3.12
N PRO A 316 -1.87 -0.44 -3.80
CA PRO A 316 -2.16 -1.87 -3.72
C PRO A 316 -0.93 -2.70 -4.14
N ASN A 317 -0.64 -3.77 -3.41
CA ASN A 317 0.51 -4.64 -3.69
C ASN A 317 0.21 -5.52 -4.93
N LEU A 318 0.45 -4.98 -6.11
CA LEU A 318 0.23 -5.68 -7.38
C LEU A 318 1.28 -6.77 -7.65
N VAL A 319 2.42 -6.75 -6.95
CA VAL A 319 3.43 -7.81 -7.02
C VAL A 319 2.86 -9.08 -6.39
N TYR A 320 2.29 -8.98 -5.18
CA TYR A 320 1.56 -10.06 -4.51
C TYR A 320 0.46 -10.65 -5.40
N VAL A 321 -0.37 -9.79 -6.00
CA VAL A 321 -1.45 -10.19 -6.92
C VAL A 321 -0.91 -10.98 -8.11
N ASN A 322 0.12 -10.48 -8.77
CA ASN A 322 0.69 -11.12 -9.96
C ASN A 322 1.40 -12.44 -9.62
N LEU A 323 2.16 -12.47 -8.53
CA LEU A 323 2.97 -13.64 -8.16
C LEU A 323 2.12 -14.79 -7.64
N LEU A 324 1.11 -14.51 -6.84
CA LEU A 324 0.30 -15.53 -6.18
C LEU A 324 -1.07 -15.76 -6.85
N HIS A 325 -1.37 -15.02 -7.92
CA HIS A 325 -2.69 -15.02 -8.56
C HIS A 325 -3.82 -14.77 -7.54
N ALA A 326 -3.55 -13.89 -6.59
CA ALA A 326 -4.41 -13.58 -5.46
C ALA A 326 -5.27 -12.35 -5.72
N LYS A 327 -6.27 -12.13 -4.87
CA LYS A 327 -6.96 -10.83 -4.82
C LYS A 327 -6.01 -9.75 -4.29
N ALA A 328 -6.28 -8.50 -4.59
CA ALA A 328 -5.55 -7.36 -4.03
C ALA A 328 -5.94 -7.16 -2.55
N THR A 329 -5.52 -8.06 -1.66
CA THR A 329 -5.81 -7.99 -0.21
C THR A 329 -4.69 -7.34 0.59
N LEU A 330 -3.61 -6.91 -0.08
CA LEU A 330 -2.51 -6.15 0.52
C LEU A 330 -2.43 -4.78 -0.13
N SER A 331 -2.25 -3.73 0.68
CA SER A 331 -2.01 -2.39 0.18
C SER A 331 -1.16 -1.59 1.15
N GLU A 332 -0.21 -0.86 0.57
CA GLU A 332 0.50 0.21 1.25
C GLU A 332 -0.48 1.36 1.47
N TYR A 333 -0.55 1.89 2.68
CA TYR A 333 -1.29 3.10 3.00
C TYR A 333 -0.37 4.11 3.69
N ALA A 334 -0.58 5.37 3.35
CA ALA A 334 0.09 6.49 3.99
C ALA A 334 -0.94 7.41 4.64
N PHE A 335 -0.78 7.66 5.93
CA PHE A 335 -1.66 8.47 6.75
C PHE A 335 -0.92 9.67 7.33
N LEU A 336 -1.58 10.82 7.36
CA LEU A 336 -1.14 12.01 8.08
C LEU A 336 -1.86 12.08 9.44
N ASN A 337 -1.15 12.41 10.52
CA ASN A 337 -1.76 12.60 11.83
C ASN A 337 -2.18 14.05 12.06
N ILE A 338 -3.43 14.40 11.73
CA ILE A 338 -3.92 15.77 11.88
C ILE A 338 -4.12 16.18 13.36
N GLY A 339 -4.11 15.24 14.30
CA GLY A 339 -4.20 15.51 15.74
C GLY A 339 -2.87 15.88 16.42
N GLY A 340 -1.75 15.48 15.83
CA GLY A 340 -0.42 15.52 16.43
C GLY A 340 0.23 16.91 16.58
N GLY A 341 -0.31 17.93 15.89
CA GLY A 341 0.17 19.31 16.02
C GLY A 341 1.62 19.54 15.56
N HIS A 342 2.04 18.85 14.50
CA HIS A 342 3.38 18.93 13.91
C HIS A 342 3.41 19.81 12.64
N GLU A 343 4.60 20.08 12.12
CA GLU A 343 4.89 21.02 11.04
C GLU A 343 4.22 20.70 9.69
N LEU A 344 3.78 19.45 9.50
CA LEU A 344 3.06 19.08 8.27
C LEU A 344 1.60 19.55 8.29
N VAL A 345 1.06 19.87 9.48
CA VAL A 345 -0.37 20.23 9.66
C VAL A 345 -0.57 21.59 10.32
N LYS A 346 0.39 22.07 11.11
CA LYS A 346 0.41 23.42 11.68
C LYS A 346 1.54 24.21 11.04
N GLY A 347 1.25 25.43 10.57
CA GLY A 347 2.29 26.33 10.09
C GLY A 347 3.32 26.58 11.19
N ALA A 348 4.59 26.68 10.82
CA ALA A 348 5.70 26.91 11.74
C ALA A 348 5.54 28.20 12.56
#